data_AF-A0A7Z7YSH8-F1
#
_entry.id   AF-A0A7Z7YSH8-F1
#
_cell.length_a   1.000
_cell.length_b   1.000
_cell.length_c   1.000
_cell.angle_alpha   90.00
_cell.angle_beta   90.00
_cell.angle_gamma   90.00
#
_symmetry.space_group_name_H-M   'P 1'
#
loop_
_entity.id
_entity.type
_entity.pdbx_description
1 polymer ?
#
loop_
_entity_poly.entity_id
_entity_poly.type
_entity_poly.pdbx_seq_one_letter_code
_entity_poly.pdbx_strand_id
1 'polypeptide(L)'
;GTDLTGALKEDPIKDPKKAMKATQEGFKKKYNQTFFNSYGFENTYALIVTKETAKKYHLETVSDLEKHAKDLRVGMDSSWMDRKGDGYPAFKKEYGYSFGTVRPMQIGLVYDALSSGKLDVAVGYSTDGRISAYDLKVLEDDRRFFPPYDA
;
A
#
# COMPACT_ATOMS: atom_id res chain seq x y z
N GLY A 1 -11.67 -4.03 3.90
CA GLY A 1 -10.70 -5.00 4.47
C GLY A 1 -10.62 -4.98 6.00
N THR A 2 -10.38 -3.83 6.61
CA THR A 2 -10.08 -3.68 8.06
C THR A 2 -11.18 -4.20 9.00
N ASP A 3 -12.45 -3.88 8.72
CA ASP A 3 -13.54 -4.29 9.61
C ASP A 3 -13.90 -5.77 9.49
N LEU A 4 -13.61 -6.39 8.35
CA LEU A 4 -13.79 -7.83 8.14
C LEU A 4 -12.85 -8.63 9.05
N THR A 5 -11.55 -8.32 9.02
CA THR A 5 -10.55 -9.03 9.82
C THR A 5 -10.48 -8.54 11.26
N GLY A 6 -10.75 -7.26 11.51
CA GLY A 6 -10.69 -6.64 12.83
C GLY A 6 -11.97 -6.83 13.64
N ALA A 7 -13.06 -6.18 13.21
CA ALA A 7 -14.32 -6.12 13.96
C ALA A 7 -15.13 -7.42 13.87
N LEU A 8 -15.15 -8.06 12.70
CA LEU A 8 -15.86 -9.32 12.49
C LEU A 8 -15.02 -10.55 12.87
N LYS A 9 -13.68 -10.44 12.78
CA LYS A 9 -12.71 -11.54 12.98
C LYS A 9 -12.82 -12.66 11.95
N GLU A 10 -13.14 -12.30 10.72
CA GLU A 10 -13.22 -13.22 9.57
C GLU A 10 -11.89 -13.21 8.78
N ASP A 11 -11.70 -14.20 7.91
CA ASP A 11 -10.52 -14.26 7.05
C ASP A 11 -10.49 -13.13 5.99
N PRO A 12 -9.30 -12.64 5.60
CA PRO A 12 -9.18 -11.59 4.59
C PRO A 12 -9.64 -12.08 3.21
N ILE A 13 -10.53 -11.32 2.57
CA ILE A 13 -10.99 -11.56 1.20
C ILE A 13 -10.30 -10.55 0.27
N LYS A 14 -9.63 -11.04 -0.78
CA LYS A 14 -8.89 -10.20 -1.74
C LYS A 14 -9.77 -9.48 -2.77
N ASP A 15 -10.98 -9.98 -3.02
CA ASP A 15 -11.92 -9.34 -3.95
C ASP A 15 -12.70 -8.23 -3.20
N PRO A 16 -12.59 -6.96 -3.60
CA PRO A 16 -13.20 -5.84 -2.88
C PRO A 16 -14.73 -5.96 -2.75
N LYS A 17 -15.41 -6.37 -3.83
CA LYS A 17 -16.87 -6.50 -3.84
C LYS A 17 -17.33 -7.60 -2.89
N LYS A 18 -16.62 -8.73 -2.87
CA LYS A 18 -16.90 -9.83 -1.93
C LYS A 18 -16.57 -9.43 -0.50
N ALA A 19 -15.45 -8.74 -0.26
CA ALA A 19 -15.06 -8.27 1.06
C ALA A 19 -16.09 -7.27 1.64
N MET A 20 -16.56 -6.31 0.82
CA MET A 20 -17.60 -5.35 1.21
C MET A 20 -18.90 -6.06 1.56
N LYS A 21 -19.36 -6.97 0.69
CA LYS A 21 -20.60 -7.73 0.94
C LYS A 21 -20.53 -8.55 2.24
N ALA A 22 -19.42 -9.26 2.45
CA ALA A 22 -19.21 -10.04 3.68
C ALA A 22 -19.19 -9.15 4.93
N THR A 23 -18.59 -7.96 4.83
CA THR A 23 -18.56 -6.98 5.93
C THR A 23 -19.96 -6.49 6.27
N GLN A 24 -20.74 -6.10 5.26
CA GLN A 24 -22.12 -5.63 5.42
C GLN A 24 -23.02 -6.69 6.07
N GLU A 25 -22.94 -7.93 5.59
CA GLU A 25 -23.70 -9.06 6.14
C GLU A 25 -23.29 -9.36 7.59
N GLY A 26 -21.98 -9.35 7.88
CA GLY A 26 -21.45 -9.61 9.21
C GLY A 26 -21.89 -8.57 10.24
N PHE A 27 -21.81 -7.28 9.91
CA PHE A 27 -22.24 -6.20 10.82
C PHE A 27 -23.74 -6.24 11.09
N LYS A 28 -24.54 -6.53 10.06
CA LYS A 28 -25.98 -6.67 10.22
C LYS A 28 -26.33 -7.84 11.12
N LYS A 29 -25.69 -8.99 10.93
CA LYS A 29 -25.95 -10.21 11.70
C LYS A 29 -25.47 -10.13 13.14
N LYS A 30 -24.26 -9.60 13.37
CA LYS A 30 -23.59 -9.66 14.67
C LYS A 30 -23.93 -8.47 15.58
N TYR A 31 -24.17 -7.30 15.00
CA TYR A 31 -24.32 -6.06 15.75
C TYR A 31 -25.64 -5.33 15.47
N ASN A 32 -26.48 -5.85 14.55
CA ASN A 32 -27.69 -5.16 14.04
C ASN A 32 -27.41 -3.74 13.54
N GLN A 33 -26.21 -3.52 12.99
CA GLN A 33 -25.78 -2.24 12.44
C GLN A 33 -25.83 -2.27 10.92
N THR A 34 -26.09 -1.11 10.32
CA THR A 34 -26.04 -0.93 8.87
C THR A 34 -24.65 -0.42 8.50
N PHE A 35 -23.89 -1.24 7.79
CA PHE A 35 -22.62 -0.83 7.19
C PHE A 35 -22.93 -0.32 5.77
N PHE A 36 -22.63 0.94 5.50
CA PHE A 36 -22.96 1.59 4.22
C PHE A 36 -21.98 1.17 3.11
N ASN A 37 -22.25 1.59 1.87
CA ASN A 37 -21.31 1.39 0.77
C ASN A 37 -20.04 2.23 0.98
N SER A 38 -18.93 1.78 0.39
CA SER A 38 -17.69 2.56 0.32
C SER A 38 -17.91 3.89 -0.41
N TYR A 39 -17.14 4.91 -0.03
CA TYR A 39 -17.10 6.20 -0.73
C TYR A 39 -16.41 6.13 -2.11
N GLY A 40 -15.89 4.98 -2.50
CA GLY A 40 -15.31 4.73 -3.83
C GLY A 40 -13.82 5.01 -3.92
N PHE A 41 -13.11 5.11 -2.80
CA PHE A 41 -11.66 5.19 -2.74
C PHE A 41 -11.09 4.17 -1.76
N GLU A 42 -9.94 3.60 -2.11
CA GLU A 42 -9.22 2.64 -1.27
C GLU A 42 -8.07 3.34 -0.55
N ASN A 43 -8.02 3.22 0.78
CA ASN A 43 -6.89 3.69 1.58
C ASN A 43 -5.96 2.50 1.89
N THR A 44 -5.21 2.10 0.89
CA THR A 44 -4.29 0.96 0.96
C THR A 44 -2.83 1.42 1.03
N TYR A 45 -1.94 0.50 1.42
CA TYR A 45 -0.52 0.72 1.20
C TYR A 45 -0.22 0.76 -0.29
N ALA A 46 0.70 1.62 -0.69
CA ALA A 46 1.13 1.77 -2.06
C ALA A 46 2.61 2.11 -2.13
N LEU A 47 3.25 1.72 -3.24
CA LEU A 47 4.58 2.19 -3.59
C LEU A 47 4.47 3.48 -4.38
N ILE A 48 5.21 4.48 -3.94
CA ILE A 48 5.11 5.86 -4.39
C ILE A 48 6.51 6.32 -4.79
N VAL A 49 6.60 7.02 -5.93
CA VAL A 49 7.83 7.59 -6.45
C VAL A 49 7.61 9.05 -6.84
N THR A 50 8.70 9.81 -7.03
CA THR A 50 8.58 11.12 -7.68
C THR A 50 8.26 10.94 -9.16
N LYS A 51 7.59 11.91 -9.80
CA LYS A 51 7.38 11.87 -11.26
C LYS A 51 8.70 11.85 -12.03
N GLU A 52 9.75 12.47 -11.50
CA GLU A 52 11.09 12.42 -12.08
C GLU A 52 11.63 10.99 -12.09
N THR A 53 11.61 10.29 -10.94
CA THR A 53 12.02 8.88 -10.84
C THR A 53 11.18 8.00 -11.75
N ALA A 54 9.86 8.22 -11.80
CA ALA A 54 8.97 7.47 -12.69
C ALA A 54 9.35 7.64 -14.17
N LYS A 55 9.64 8.86 -14.61
CA LYS A 55 10.07 9.12 -15.99
C LYS A 55 11.46 8.54 -16.27
N LYS A 56 12.40 8.72 -15.35
CA LYS A 56 13.79 8.26 -15.48
C LYS A 56 13.89 6.75 -15.67
N TYR A 57 13.07 6.00 -14.93
CA TYR A 57 13.10 4.53 -14.94
C TYR A 57 11.90 3.90 -15.65
N HIS A 58 11.07 4.70 -16.32
CA HIS A 58 9.86 4.26 -17.02
C HIS A 58 8.91 3.42 -16.14
N LEU A 59 8.60 3.91 -14.95
CA LEU A 59 7.82 3.19 -13.93
C LEU A 59 6.32 3.50 -14.05
N GLU A 60 5.52 2.48 -14.32
CA GLU A 60 4.05 2.52 -14.22
C GLU A 60 3.53 1.59 -13.11
N THR A 61 4.17 0.43 -12.98
CA THR A 61 3.77 -0.65 -12.08
C THR A 61 4.82 -0.91 -11.00
N VAL A 62 4.44 -1.63 -9.95
CA VAL A 62 5.36 -2.12 -8.92
C VAL A 62 6.34 -3.15 -9.50
N SER A 63 5.92 -3.96 -10.48
CA SER A 63 6.83 -4.87 -11.18
C SER A 63 7.96 -4.14 -11.94
N ASP A 64 7.73 -2.93 -12.45
CA ASP A 64 8.77 -2.18 -13.19
C ASP A 64 9.99 -1.82 -12.33
N LEU A 65 9.81 -1.71 -11.02
CA LEU A 65 10.89 -1.43 -10.06
C LEU A 65 11.93 -2.54 -10.00
N GLU A 66 11.59 -3.78 -10.37
CA GLU A 66 12.48 -4.95 -10.27
C GLU A 66 13.84 -4.70 -10.93
N LYS A 67 13.82 -4.10 -12.13
CA LYS A 67 15.01 -3.84 -12.96
C LYS A 67 16.03 -2.91 -12.27
N HIS A 68 15.55 -2.06 -11.36
CA HIS A 68 16.35 -1.03 -10.70
C HIS A 68 16.38 -1.19 -9.18
N ALA A 69 15.71 -2.19 -8.63
CA ALA A 69 15.49 -2.33 -7.19
C ALA A 69 16.80 -2.27 -6.38
N LYS A 70 17.90 -2.82 -6.91
CA LYS A 70 19.21 -2.82 -6.25
C LYS A 70 19.86 -1.44 -6.14
N ASP A 71 19.49 -0.49 -6.98
CA ASP A 71 20.01 0.87 -6.96
C ASP A 71 19.09 1.84 -6.21
N LEU A 72 17.84 1.44 -5.96
CA LEU A 72 16.82 2.29 -5.35
C LEU A 72 16.89 2.25 -3.81
N ARG A 73 16.68 3.42 -3.22
CA ARG A 73 16.53 3.62 -1.77
C ARG A 73 15.03 3.68 -1.44
N VAL A 74 14.53 2.66 -0.76
CA VAL A 74 13.14 2.62 -0.30
C VAL A 74 13.03 3.07 1.16
N GLY A 75 12.06 3.93 1.45
CA GLY A 75 11.61 4.21 2.81
C GLY A 75 10.24 3.59 3.07
N MET A 76 10.06 3.00 4.24
CA MET A 76 8.79 2.38 4.63
C MET A 76 8.57 2.55 6.13
N ASP A 77 7.30 2.47 6.54
CA ASP A 77 6.98 2.48 7.96
C ASP A 77 7.60 1.27 8.69
N SER A 78 8.19 1.50 9.86
CA SER A 78 8.81 0.44 10.66
C SER A 78 7.84 -0.71 10.98
N SER A 79 6.54 -0.43 11.15
CA SER A 79 5.55 -1.47 11.41
C SER A 79 5.32 -2.39 10.20
N TRP A 80 5.52 -1.88 8.98
CA TRP A 80 5.36 -2.65 7.75
C TRP A 80 6.58 -3.54 7.44
N MET A 81 7.76 -3.14 7.90
CA MET A 81 9.02 -3.87 7.69
C MET A 81 8.96 -5.33 8.16
N ASP A 82 8.34 -5.58 9.32
CA ASP A 82 8.26 -6.92 9.94
C ASP A 82 6.86 -7.53 9.89
N ARG A 83 5.91 -6.86 9.22
CA ARG A 83 4.50 -7.27 9.21
C ARG A 83 4.32 -8.60 8.48
N LYS A 84 3.65 -9.54 9.15
CA LYS A 84 3.35 -10.86 8.57
C LYS A 84 2.18 -10.76 7.60
N GLY A 85 2.30 -11.43 6.46
CA GLY A 85 1.22 -11.57 5.45
C GLY A 85 1.28 -10.53 4.34
N ASP A 86 1.45 -9.25 4.67
CA ASP A 86 1.41 -8.12 3.75
C ASP A 86 2.56 -7.10 3.95
N GLY A 87 3.56 -7.42 4.80
CA GLY A 87 4.77 -6.61 5.00
C GLY A 87 5.91 -6.93 4.04
N TYR A 88 7.08 -6.33 4.28
CA TYR A 88 8.23 -6.45 3.38
C TYR A 88 8.71 -7.90 3.11
N PRO A 89 8.68 -8.85 4.07
CA PRO A 89 9.02 -10.25 3.79
C PRO A 89 8.07 -10.90 2.79
N ALA A 90 6.78 -10.61 2.88
CA ALA A 90 5.76 -11.11 1.95
C ALA A 90 5.90 -10.43 0.58
N PHE A 91 6.18 -9.13 0.56
CA PHE A 91 6.45 -8.39 -0.67
C PHE A 91 7.60 -9.02 -1.47
N LYS A 92 8.73 -9.33 -0.81
CA LYS A 92 9.88 -9.99 -1.45
C LYS A 92 9.50 -11.33 -2.08
N LYS A 93 8.59 -12.08 -1.43
CA LYS A 93 8.11 -13.37 -1.92
C LYS A 93 7.18 -13.22 -3.12
N GLU A 94 6.26 -12.26 -3.08
CA GLU A 94 5.27 -12.03 -4.14
C GLU A 94 5.89 -11.42 -5.40
N TYR A 95 6.72 -10.39 -5.23
CA TYR A 95 7.34 -9.66 -6.34
C TYR A 95 8.67 -10.26 -6.80
N GLY A 96 9.33 -11.08 -5.97
CA GLY A 96 10.55 -11.79 -6.34
C GLY A 96 11.84 -10.96 -6.23
N TYR A 97 11.77 -9.72 -5.75
CA TYR A 97 12.93 -8.85 -5.61
C TYR A 97 13.00 -8.16 -4.24
N SER A 98 14.15 -7.55 -3.96
CA SER A 98 14.40 -6.73 -2.78
C SER A 98 15.20 -5.50 -3.15
N PHE A 99 14.89 -4.38 -2.49
CA PHE A 99 15.60 -3.12 -2.67
C PHE A 99 17.04 -3.20 -2.13
N GLY A 100 17.95 -2.47 -2.76
CA GLY A 100 19.35 -2.39 -2.32
C GLY A 100 19.49 -1.67 -0.99
N THR A 101 18.71 -0.61 -0.78
CA THR A 101 18.67 0.12 0.49
C THR A 101 17.25 0.19 1.02
N VAL A 102 17.05 -0.28 2.25
CA VAL A 102 15.76 -0.22 2.96
C VAL A 102 15.91 0.64 4.22
N ARG A 103 15.09 1.67 4.35
CA ARG A 103 15.11 2.60 5.49
C ARG A 103 13.77 2.58 6.22
N PRO A 104 13.66 1.85 7.34
CA PRO A 104 12.51 1.98 8.21
C PRO A 104 12.50 3.38 8.84
N MET A 105 11.35 4.06 8.80
CA MET A 105 11.16 5.38 9.41
C MET A 105 9.68 5.59 9.77
N GLN A 106 9.35 6.71 10.41
CA GLN A 106 7.95 7.04 10.66
C GLN A 106 7.22 7.32 9.34
N ILE A 107 5.97 6.87 9.20
CA ILE A 107 5.13 7.17 8.02
C ILE A 107 4.99 8.67 7.72
N GLY A 108 5.11 9.54 8.73
CA GLY A 108 5.16 10.98 8.54
C GLY A 108 6.38 11.45 7.73
N LEU A 109 7.49 10.73 7.79
CA LEU A 109 8.76 11.14 7.19
C LEU A 109 9.01 10.57 5.79
N VAL A 110 8.33 9.48 5.40
CA VAL A 110 8.60 8.81 4.10
C VAL A 110 8.30 9.73 2.92
N TYR A 111 7.23 10.52 2.98
CA TYR A 111 6.83 11.45 1.91
C TYR A 111 7.79 12.63 1.79
N ASP A 112 8.19 13.21 2.92
CA ASP A 112 9.14 14.33 2.93
C ASP A 112 10.51 13.88 2.42
N ALA A 113 10.98 12.71 2.86
CA ALA A 113 12.24 12.13 2.40
C ALA A 113 12.22 11.75 0.91
N LEU A 114 11.07 11.30 0.39
CA LEU A 114 10.89 11.06 -1.04
C LEU A 114 10.91 12.38 -1.83
N SER A 115 10.13 13.38 -1.41
CA SER A 115 10.07 14.69 -2.08
C SER A 115 11.42 15.41 -2.09
N SER A 116 12.24 15.22 -1.04
CA SER A 116 13.57 15.83 -0.94
C SER A 116 14.68 14.99 -1.61
N GLY A 117 14.34 13.94 -2.36
CA GLY A 117 15.32 13.07 -3.05
C GLY A 117 16.22 12.22 -2.15
N LYS A 118 15.90 12.10 -0.86
CA LYS A 118 16.63 11.22 0.08
C LYS A 118 16.26 9.75 -0.08
N LEU A 119 15.08 9.50 -0.66
CA LEU A 119 14.57 8.20 -1.08
C LEU A 119 14.20 8.27 -2.55
N ASP A 120 14.17 7.11 -3.20
CA ASP A 120 13.69 6.96 -4.58
C ASP A 120 12.29 6.35 -4.61
N VAL A 121 11.94 5.57 -3.58
CA VAL A 121 10.64 4.92 -3.40
C VAL A 121 10.17 5.11 -1.95
N ALA A 122 8.89 5.38 -1.76
CA ALA A 122 8.23 5.35 -0.45
C ALA A 122 7.13 4.29 -0.44
N VAL A 123 7.00 3.56 0.67
CA VAL A 123 5.82 2.76 0.98
C VAL A 123 4.96 3.59 1.93
N GLY A 124 3.77 4.00 1.46
CA GLY A 124 2.86 4.86 2.21
C GLY A 124 1.40 4.54 1.90
N TYR A 125 0.48 5.37 2.36
CA TYR A 125 -0.94 5.28 2.06
C TYR A 125 -1.29 5.96 0.74
N SER A 126 -2.12 5.30 -0.09
CA SER A 126 -2.57 5.76 -1.42
C SER A 126 -3.37 7.07 -1.39
N THR A 127 -3.98 7.41 -0.26
CA THR A 127 -4.88 8.57 -0.11
C THR A 127 -4.23 9.74 0.64
N ASP A 128 -2.95 9.65 1.01
CA ASP A 128 -2.27 10.71 1.74
C ASP A 128 -2.18 11.99 0.89
N GLY A 129 -2.66 13.11 1.43
CA GLY A 129 -2.73 14.39 0.73
C GLY A 129 -1.38 14.91 0.23
N ARG A 130 -0.27 14.45 0.83
CA ARG A 130 1.09 14.80 0.38
C ARG A 130 1.44 14.23 -0.98
N ILE A 131 0.77 13.17 -1.43
CA ILE A 131 0.92 12.67 -2.80
C ILE A 131 0.57 13.78 -3.79
N SER A 132 -0.58 14.43 -3.60
CA SER A 132 -0.98 15.54 -4.45
C SER A 132 -0.15 16.79 -4.19
N ALA A 133 0.15 17.12 -2.92
CA ALA A 133 0.90 18.33 -2.59
C ALA A 133 2.34 18.32 -3.12
N TYR A 134 2.98 17.14 -3.18
CA TYR A 134 4.35 16.97 -3.68
C TYR A 134 4.41 16.45 -5.12
N ASP A 135 3.26 16.38 -5.80
CA ASP A 135 3.12 15.88 -7.18
C ASP A 135 3.77 14.50 -7.40
N LEU A 136 3.54 13.59 -6.46
CA LEU A 136 4.08 12.23 -6.46
C LEU A 136 3.24 11.29 -7.33
N LYS A 137 3.86 10.19 -7.75
CA LYS A 137 3.21 9.14 -8.52
C LYS A 137 3.04 7.90 -7.66
N VAL A 138 1.80 7.42 -7.56
CA VAL A 138 1.49 6.08 -7.03
C VAL A 138 1.66 5.08 -8.17
N LEU A 139 2.40 4.00 -7.93
CA LEU A 139 2.57 2.92 -8.90
C LEU A 139 1.41 1.92 -8.78
N GLU A 140 1.02 1.33 -9.92
CA GLU A 140 0.00 0.28 -9.94
C GLU A 140 0.55 -1.01 -9.31
N ASP A 141 -0.15 -1.53 -8.28
CA ASP A 141 0.12 -2.86 -7.70
C ASP A 141 -0.42 -3.95 -8.63
N ASP A 142 0.31 -4.23 -9.69
CA ASP A 142 -0.08 -5.13 -10.78
C ASP A 142 -0.28 -6.60 -10.32
N ARG A 143 0.31 -6.99 -9.19
CA ARG A 143 0.11 -8.32 -8.57
C ARG A 143 -0.96 -8.35 -7.48
N ARG A 144 -1.59 -7.22 -7.15
CA ARG A 144 -2.59 -7.10 -6.08
C ARG A 144 -2.06 -7.67 -4.76
N PHE A 145 -0.83 -7.30 -4.42
CA PHE A 145 -0.15 -7.72 -3.21
C PHE A 145 -0.84 -7.15 -1.97
N PHE A 146 -1.18 -5.86 -2.00
CA PHE A 146 -1.87 -5.22 -0.89
C PHE A 146 -3.35 -5.64 -0.87
N PRO A 147 -3.90 -6.03 0.29
CA PRO A 147 -5.32 -6.35 0.39
C PRO A 147 -6.17 -5.08 0.20
N PRO A 148 -7.41 -5.20 -0.31
CA PRO A 148 -8.27 -4.05 -0.50
C PRO A 148 -8.71 -3.46 0.84
N TYR A 149 -8.27 -2.23 1.07
CA TYR A 149 -8.67 -1.40 2.21
C TYR A 149 -9.68 -0.36 1.74
N ASP A 150 -10.87 -0.83 1.37
CA ASP A 150 -12.02 0.04 1.12
C ASP A 150 -12.34 0.88 2.35
N ALA A 151 -12.58 2.19 2.13
CA ALA A 151 -13.11 3.15 3.10
C ALA A 151 -14.60 3.45 2.84
#